data_AF-A0A9E5AFJ3-F1
#
_entry.id   AF-A0A9E5AFJ3-F1
#
_cell.length_a   1.000
_cell.length_b   1.000
_cell.length_c   1.000
_cell.angle_alpha   90.00
_cell.angle_beta   90.00
_cell.angle_gamma   90.00
#
_symmetry.space_group_name_H-M   'P 1'
#
loop_
_entity.id
_entity.type
_entity.pdbx_description
1 polymer ?
#
loop_
_entity_poly.entity_id
_entity_poly.type
_entity_poly.pdbx_seq_one_letter_code
_entity_poly.pdbx_strand_id
1 'polypeptide(L)'
;MNQPPKSTAATAIARQPQRQVEVQLGHLCNNRCVFCVSGQLSEQRRAPQLLLEPILRQLAVARAEGATRITLLGGEPTIQRGFLEVLRFAVDQQFDEIVVFTNGVMTPRETFRNRVFAVLDDLGADAQKRVIWRFSLQGGNRSDHDATTLVVGSWDRIVDSLAILRQRGARLTGNMCVVESNYRHVADLAAVAAANGLENLHLDMVRPRDSGDRTDDELRAMLARYTDMTAHFNSLMEHADELLGPNWDLNFGNVPYCTNLRVAHRIHHDGQDTVTVAADGQGNTQEGFNKYEDKRVDKHKPSSCADCVFDAKCSGIFDKYRQFYGDSEFVPVTATALWQIDTPGHHFGLLALPQLRQLEQQGALHIGRMDERAGEIDVVSEGWTLTLRRLGRPIGTAGWHTLHAARFAADVLVAPAPSHASERAIVQLWRRLRATLDEPKGTTGNDEAQLLALRAGWKRQIQLAGQRGAEVEYRRTVAKCADALRHTVIAGFGLADSTVDADGSVQLTYRCGAAEVMLKVSAAQDARHVWRPRLAHAASGVDAATLNHFNRELGATLRGARGPSATSSQI
;
A
#
# COMPACT_ATOMS: atom_id res chain seq x y z
N MET A 1 -38.05 0.98 19.18
CA MET A 1 -36.87 1.58 19.84
C MET A 1 -35.90 0.44 20.09
N ASN A 2 -34.70 0.31 19.53
CA ASN A 2 -33.77 1.31 19.00
C ASN A 2 -33.02 0.74 17.79
N GLN A 3 -32.91 1.55 16.74
CA GLN A 3 -31.97 1.35 15.64
C GLN A 3 -30.54 1.57 16.13
N PRO A 4 -29.54 0.83 15.62
CA PRO A 4 -28.14 1.17 15.83
C PRO A 4 -27.79 2.47 15.08
N PRO A 5 -26.86 3.30 15.60
CA PRO A 5 -26.55 4.60 15.03
C PRO A 5 -25.86 4.47 13.68
N LYS A 6 -26.31 5.28 12.72
CA LYS A 6 -25.71 5.45 11.40
C LYS A 6 -24.38 6.18 11.54
N SER A 7 -23.27 5.48 11.24
CA SER A 7 -21.94 6.08 11.08
C SER A 7 -21.86 6.83 9.76
N THR A 8 -21.57 8.13 9.82
CA THR A 8 -21.42 9.02 8.66
C THR A 8 -19.99 9.01 8.15
N ALA A 9 -19.84 8.53 6.91
CA ALA A 9 -18.85 8.87 5.89
C ALA A 9 -17.43 9.25 6.36
N ALA A 10 -16.57 8.24 6.47
CA ALA A 10 -15.12 8.42 6.34
C ALA A 10 -14.74 8.36 4.85
N THR A 11 -14.18 9.44 4.32
CA THR A 11 -13.60 9.45 2.97
C THR A 11 -12.29 8.68 2.99
N ALA A 12 -12.38 7.45 2.51
CA ALA A 12 -11.32 6.48 2.37
C ALA A 12 -10.43 6.79 1.14
N ILE A 13 -9.11 6.74 1.31
CA ILE A 13 -8.33 5.78 0.50
C ILE A 13 -7.86 4.69 1.46
N ALA A 14 -8.85 4.00 2.02
CA ALA A 14 -8.67 2.64 2.50
C ALA A 14 -8.58 1.78 1.24
N ARG A 15 -7.43 1.19 0.95
CA ARG A 15 -7.47 -0.12 0.32
C ARG A 15 -8.24 -0.98 1.30
N GLN A 16 -9.50 -1.33 0.98
CA GLN A 16 -10.20 -2.37 1.71
C GLN A 16 -9.26 -3.59 1.77
N PRO A 17 -9.18 -4.33 2.90
CA PRO A 17 -8.41 -5.57 2.92
C PRO A 17 -8.89 -6.39 1.73
N GLN A 18 -8.00 -6.62 0.78
CA GLN A 18 -8.30 -7.46 -0.38
C GLN A 18 -8.56 -8.85 0.19
N ARG A 19 -9.82 -9.25 0.29
CA ARG A 19 -10.17 -10.62 0.64
C ARG A 19 -9.52 -11.51 -0.40
N GLN A 20 -8.69 -12.45 0.04
CA GLN A 20 -8.05 -13.40 -0.84
C GLN A 20 -8.54 -14.81 -0.56
N VAL A 21 -8.65 -15.59 -1.63
CA VAL A 21 -8.99 -17.01 -1.59
C VAL A 21 -7.80 -17.85 -2.06
N GLU A 22 -7.43 -18.82 -1.25
CA GLU A 22 -6.39 -19.81 -1.54
C GLU A 22 -7.08 -21.13 -1.91
N VAL A 23 -6.76 -21.70 -3.08
CA VAL A 23 -7.30 -22.99 -3.52
C VAL A 23 -6.19 -24.00 -3.75
N GLN A 24 -6.16 -25.04 -2.93
CA GLN A 24 -5.33 -26.21 -3.15
C GLN A 24 -6.03 -27.18 -4.10
N LEU A 25 -5.62 -27.21 -5.37
CA LEU A 25 -6.28 -28.00 -6.44
C LEU A 25 -6.14 -29.53 -6.29
N GLY A 26 -5.31 -29.99 -5.36
CA GLY A 26 -5.05 -31.41 -5.09
C GLY A 26 -3.66 -31.60 -4.48
N HIS A 27 -3.29 -32.86 -4.17
CA HIS A 27 -1.97 -33.19 -3.61
C HIS A 27 -0.99 -33.79 -4.63
N LEU A 28 -1.42 -34.05 -5.86
CA LEU A 28 -0.55 -34.65 -6.87
C LEU A 28 0.63 -33.72 -7.18
N CYS A 29 1.85 -34.21 -7.08
CA CYS A 29 3.06 -33.45 -7.34
C CYS A 29 4.09 -34.30 -8.09
N ASN A 30 4.87 -33.66 -8.93
CA ASN A 30 6.00 -34.22 -9.66
C ASN A 30 7.36 -33.98 -8.96
N ASN A 31 7.39 -33.20 -7.89
CA ASN A 31 8.52 -33.12 -6.95
C ASN A 31 8.28 -33.99 -5.71
N ARG A 32 9.35 -34.26 -4.95
CA ARG A 32 9.35 -35.09 -3.73
C ARG A 32 10.03 -34.36 -2.57
N CYS A 33 9.69 -33.08 -2.40
CA CYS A 33 10.40 -32.22 -1.47
C CYS A 33 10.44 -32.81 -0.05
N VAL A 34 11.60 -32.74 0.61
CA VAL A 34 11.84 -33.33 1.94
C VAL A 34 10.84 -32.86 3.00
N PHE A 35 10.27 -31.67 2.82
CA PHE A 35 9.34 -31.01 3.74
C PHE A 35 7.87 -31.09 3.34
N CYS A 36 7.50 -31.70 2.21
CA CYS A 36 6.17 -31.50 1.63
C CYS A 36 5.30 -32.76 1.72
N VAL A 37 4.13 -32.64 2.36
CA VAL A 37 3.11 -33.68 2.40
C VAL A 37 2.64 -34.12 1.01
N SER A 38 2.48 -33.18 0.06
CA SER A 38 2.02 -33.49 -1.30
C SER A 38 2.99 -34.37 -2.07
N GLY A 39 4.30 -34.14 -1.90
CA GLY A 39 5.35 -34.99 -2.48
C GLY A 39 5.28 -36.42 -1.93
N GLN A 40 5.17 -36.54 -0.61
CA GLN A 40 5.06 -37.83 0.08
C GLN A 40 3.79 -38.60 -0.32
N LEU A 41 2.62 -37.95 -0.31
CA LEU A 41 1.37 -38.59 -0.73
C LEU A 41 1.41 -39.04 -2.19
N SER A 42 2.07 -38.28 -3.06
CA SER A 42 2.25 -38.65 -4.47
C SER A 42 3.15 -39.88 -4.63
N GLU A 43 4.24 -39.95 -3.86
CA GLU A 43 5.13 -41.13 -3.82
C GLU A 43 4.39 -42.38 -3.34
N GLN A 44 3.59 -42.23 -2.29
CA GLN A 44 2.79 -43.31 -1.72
C GLN A 44 1.56 -43.66 -2.56
N ARG A 45 1.32 -42.97 -3.68
CA ARG A 45 0.11 -43.11 -4.53
C ARG A 45 -1.19 -42.89 -3.75
N ARG A 46 -1.14 -42.01 -2.75
CA ARG A 46 -2.23 -41.63 -1.85
C ARG A 46 -2.69 -40.18 -2.06
N ALA A 47 -2.17 -39.48 -3.07
CA ALA A 47 -2.54 -38.09 -3.35
C ALA A 47 -3.99 -37.99 -3.86
N PRO A 48 -4.94 -37.43 -3.08
CA PRO A 48 -6.30 -37.27 -3.55
C PRO A 48 -6.38 -36.21 -4.65
N GLN A 49 -7.33 -36.41 -5.56
CA GLN A 49 -7.75 -35.41 -6.54
C GLN A 49 -9.03 -34.74 -6.07
N LEU A 50 -9.12 -33.43 -6.23
CA LEU A 50 -10.35 -32.72 -5.97
C LEU A 50 -11.29 -32.77 -7.16
N LEU A 51 -12.59 -32.81 -6.85
CA LEU A 51 -13.63 -32.55 -7.84
C LEU A 51 -13.65 -31.06 -8.21
N LEU A 52 -13.70 -30.77 -9.51
CA LEU A 52 -13.68 -29.40 -10.03
C LEU A 52 -14.91 -28.59 -9.61
N GLU A 53 -16.10 -29.21 -9.64
CA GLU A 53 -17.37 -28.52 -9.44
C GLU A 53 -17.50 -27.88 -8.04
N PRO A 54 -17.15 -28.57 -6.93
CA PRO A 54 -17.06 -27.93 -5.61
C PRO A 54 -16.09 -26.75 -5.54
N ILE A 55 -14.93 -26.84 -6.20
CA ILE A 55 -13.94 -25.75 -6.24
C ILE A 55 -14.56 -24.51 -6.88
N LEU A 56 -15.18 -24.66 -8.06
CA LEU A 56 -15.78 -23.54 -8.79
C LEU A 56 -16.91 -22.89 -7.99
N ARG A 57 -17.73 -23.69 -7.27
CA ARG A 57 -18.76 -23.14 -6.36
C ARG A 57 -18.16 -22.30 -5.24
N GLN A 58 -17.14 -22.82 -4.55
CA GLN A 58 -16.48 -22.08 -3.46
C GLN A 58 -15.82 -20.79 -3.96
N LEU A 59 -15.21 -20.82 -5.15
CA LEU A 59 -14.65 -19.62 -5.77
C LEU A 59 -15.71 -18.59 -6.15
N ALA A 60 -16.87 -19.02 -6.64
CA ALA A 60 -18.00 -18.13 -6.90
C ALA A 60 -18.51 -17.46 -5.62
N VAL A 61 -18.61 -18.22 -4.52
CA VAL A 61 -18.98 -17.69 -3.19
C VAL A 61 -17.95 -16.66 -2.73
N ALA A 62 -16.66 -17.02 -2.73
CA ALA A 62 -15.59 -16.12 -2.31
C ALA A 62 -15.59 -14.81 -3.13
N ARG A 63 -15.80 -14.91 -4.45
CA ARG A 63 -15.91 -13.74 -5.33
C ARG A 63 -17.11 -12.87 -4.96
N ALA A 64 -18.28 -13.48 -4.73
CA ALA A 64 -19.49 -12.77 -4.29
C ALA A 64 -19.31 -12.08 -2.92
N GLU A 65 -18.46 -12.63 -2.05
CA GLU A 65 -18.07 -12.07 -0.76
C GLU A 65 -16.97 -11.00 -0.84
N GLY A 66 -16.58 -10.60 -2.05
CA GLY A 66 -15.64 -9.51 -2.30
C GLY A 66 -14.18 -9.95 -2.45
N ALA A 67 -13.90 -11.24 -2.66
CA ALA A 67 -12.55 -11.67 -2.95
C ALA A 67 -12.06 -11.07 -4.28
N THR A 68 -10.90 -10.42 -4.23
CA THR A 68 -10.27 -9.78 -5.41
C THR A 68 -9.00 -10.49 -5.85
N ARG A 69 -8.42 -11.32 -4.97
CA ARG A 69 -7.24 -12.12 -5.26
C ARG A 69 -7.52 -13.61 -5.08
N ILE A 70 -7.05 -14.41 -6.03
CA ILE A 70 -7.06 -15.86 -5.96
C ILE A 70 -5.63 -16.39 -6.04
N THR A 71 -5.32 -17.38 -5.22
CA THR A 71 -4.06 -18.12 -5.27
C THR A 71 -4.36 -19.58 -5.57
N LEU A 72 -3.77 -20.10 -6.64
CA LEU A 72 -3.82 -21.51 -7.03
C LEU A 72 -2.58 -22.21 -6.49
N LEU A 73 -2.80 -23.14 -5.55
CA LEU A 73 -1.78 -23.95 -4.88
C LEU A 73 -2.15 -25.44 -4.92
N GLY A 74 -1.38 -26.27 -4.20
CA GLY A 74 -1.63 -27.69 -3.99
C GLY A 74 -0.34 -28.50 -3.90
N GLY A 75 -0.33 -29.70 -4.46
CA GLY A 75 0.90 -30.33 -4.93
C GLY A 75 1.54 -29.47 -6.01
N GLU A 76 1.49 -29.90 -7.26
CA GLU A 76 1.79 -29.03 -8.40
C GLU A 76 0.48 -28.65 -9.11
N PRO A 77 0.04 -27.37 -9.08
CA PRO A 77 -1.21 -26.94 -9.71
C PRO A 77 -1.27 -27.28 -11.20
N THR A 78 -0.16 -27.09 -11.92
CA THR A 78 -0.11 -27.21 -13.39
C THR A 78 -0.32 -28.64 -13.92
N ILE A 79 -0.29 -29.65 -13.06
CA ILE A 79 -0.57 -31.05 -13.42
C ILE A 79 -1.92 -31.55 -12.93
N GLN A 80 -2.68 -30.73 -12.20
CA GLN A 80 -4.03 -31.10 -11.77
C GLN A 80 -4.99 -31.04 -12.96
N ARG A 81 -5.95 -31.97 -13.00
CA ARG A 81 -6.92 -32.09 -14.11
C ARG A 81 -7.72 -30.81 -14.35
N GLY A 82 -8.12 -30.10 -13.30
CA GLY A 82 -8.97 -28.91 -13.39
C GLY A 82 -8.22 -27.57 -13.46
N PHE A 83 -6.90 -27.58 -13.64
CA PHE A 83 -6.09 -26.35 -13.57
C PHE A 83 -6.50 -25.30 -14.61
N LEU A 84 -6.69 -25.70 -15.87
CA LEU A 84 -7.03 -24.77 -16.94
C LEU A 84 -8.44 -24.20 -16.76
N GLU A 85 -9.38 -25.01 -16.28
CA GLU A 85 -10.75 -24.62 -15.99
C GLU A 85 -10.83 -23.64 -14.82
N VAL A 86 -10.07 -23.86 -13.75
CA VAL A 86 -10.00 -22.91 -12.62
C VAL A 86 -9.30 -21.61 -13.03
N LEU A 87 -8.23 -21.69 -13.83
CA LEU A 87 -7.57 -20.50 -14.37
C LEU A 87 -8.54 -19.68 -15.24
N ARG A 88 -9.27 -20.34 -16.15
CA ARG A 88 -10.30 -19.71 -16.97
C ARG A 88 -11.39 -19.08 -16.11
N PHE A 89 -11.88 -19.78 -15.11
CA PHE A 89 -12.89 -19.25 -14.20
C PHE A 89 -12.40 -17.96 -13.50
N ALA A 90 -11.18 -17.98 -12.95
CA ALA A 90 -10.61 -16.81 -12.28
C ALA A 90 -10.48 -15.60 -13.22
N VAL A 91 -10.10 -15.88 -14.46
CA VAL A 91 -10.02 -14.93 -15.57
C VAL A 91 -11.38 -14.32 -15.87
N ASP A 92 -12.41 -15.16 -16.07
CA ASP A 92 -13.76 -14.76 -16.46
C ASP A 92 -14.48 -14.00 -15.32
N GLN A 93 -14.21 -14.37 -14.07
CA GLN A 93 -14.75 -13.68 -12.88
C GLN A 93 -14.05 -12.35 -12.55
N GLN A 94 -13.07 -11.97 -13.36
CA GLN A 94 -12.32 -10.74 -13.24
C GLN A 94 -11.65 -10.55 -11.88
N PHE A 95 -11.02 -11.59 -11.34
CA PHE A 95 -10.10 -11.39 -10.20
C PHE A 95 -9.01 -10.38 -10.60
N ASP A 96 -8.65 -9.51 -9.65
CA ASP A 96 -7.64 -8.46 -9.84
C ASP A 96 -6.23 -9.08 -9.88
N GLU A 97 -6.00 -10.10 -9.06
CA GLU A 97 -4.76 -10.87 -9.03
C GLU A 97 -5.04 -12.38 -9.02
N ILE A 98 -4.38 -13.11 -9.91
CA ILE A 98 -4.43 -14.56 -10.04
C ILE A 98 -3.00 -15.10 -9.85
N VAL A 99 -2.70 -15.63 -8.68
CA VAL A 99 -1.38 -16.13 -8.34
C VAL A 99 -1.32 -17.64 -8.60
N VAL A 100 -0.41 -18.09 -9.45
CA VAL A 100 -0.19 -19.51 -9.72
C VAL A 100 1.11 -19.95 -9.05
N PHE A 101 1.02 -20.74 -7.99
CA PHE A 101 2.20 -21.41 -7.44
C PHE A 101 2.64 -22.53 -8.38
N THR A 102 3.94 -22.67 -8.59
CA THR A 102 4.47 -23.76 -9.41
C THR A 102 5.93 -24.07 -9.06
N ASN A 103 6.31 -25.33 -9.27
CA ASN A 103 7.71 -25.76 -9.31
C ASN A 103 8.36 -25.62 -10.69
N GLY A 104 7.62 -25.13 -11.70
CA GLY A 104 8.12 -24.86 -13.04
C GLY A 104 8.24 -26.07 -13.95
N VAL A 105 8.07 -27.31 -13.48
CA VAL A 105 8.35 -28.51 -14.31
C VAL A 105 7.53 -28.57 -15.61
N MET A 106 6.33 -27.99 -15.63
CA MET A 106 5.42 -28.04 -16.80
C MET A 106 5.68 -26.95 -17.85
N THR A 107 6.18 -25.79 -17.47
CA THR A 107 6.31 -24.62 -18.37
C THR A 107 7.23 -24.85 -19.59
N PRO A 108 8.32 -25.64 -19.49
CA PRO A 108 9.14 -25.97 -20.65
C PRO A 108 8.41 -26.85 -21.68
N ARG A 109 7.34 -27.58 -21.28
CA ARG A 109 6.56 -28.42 -22.19
C ARG A 109 5.67 -27.55 -23.08
N GLU A 110 6.02 -27.48 -24.36
CA GLU A 110 5.33 -26.65 -25.34
C GLU A 110 3.81 -26.87 -25.40
N THR A 111 3.35 -28.13 -25.40
CA THR A 111 1.91 -28.44 -25.44
C THR A 111 1.15 -27.95 -24.21
N PHE A 112 1.78 -27.95 -23.03
CA PHE A 112 1.19 -27.37 -21.83
C PHE A 112 1.19 -25.85 -21.92
N ARG A 113 2.34 -25.26 -22.22
CA ARG A 113 2.53 -23.81 -22.34
C ARG A 113 1.56 -23.18 -23.33
N ASN A 114 1.38 -23.78 -24.51
CA ASN A 114 0.47 -23.28 -25.54
C ASN A 114 -0.99 -23.29 -25.07
N ARG A 115 -1.41 -24.29 -24.29
CA ARG A 115 -2.78 -24.34 -23.71
C ARG A 115 -3.00 -23.26 -22.65
N VAL A 116 -2.00 -23.03 -21.78
CA VAL A 116 -2.07 -21.96 -20.79
C VAL A 116 -2.12 -20.60 -21.49
N PHE A 117 -1.24 -20.36 -22.44
CA PHE A 117 -1.20 -19.08 -23.15
C PHE A 117 -2.44 -18.85 -24.00
N ALA A 118 -3.03 -19.88 -24.60
CA ALA A 118 -4.34 -19.73 -25.25
C ALA A 118 -5.42 -19.21 -24.27
N VAL A 119 -5.41 -19.67 -23.01
CA VAL A 119 -6.32 -19.14 -21.98
C VAL A 119 -6.01 -17.68 -21.65
N LEU A 120 -4.73 -17.32 -21.56
CA LEU A 120 -4.30 -15.98 -21.22
C LEU A 120 -4.45 -14.99 -22.38
N ASP A 121 -4.33 -15.41 -23.63
CA ASP A 121 -4.39 -14.55 -24.81
C ASP A 121 -5.81 -13.99 -25.03
N ASP A 122 -6.84 -14.74 -24.62
CA ASP A 122 -8.24 -14.28 -24.61
C ASP A 122 -8.48 -13.07 -23.68
N LEU A 123 -7.59 -12.81 -22.72
CA LEU A 123 -7.71 -11.70 -21.78
C LEU A 123 -7.34 -10.34 -22.40
N GLY A 124 -6.50 -10.35 -23.43
CA GLY A 124 -5.76 -9.17 -23.86
C GLY A 124 -4.53 -8.86 -22.98
N ALA A 125 -3.55 -8.18 -23.57
CA ALA A 125 -2.21 -8.01 -22.99
C ALA A 125 -2.19 -7.33 -21.60
N ASP A 126 -3.05 -6.34 -21.35
CA ASP A 126 -3.08 -5.66 -20.06
C ASP A 126 -3.69 -6.53 -18.95
N ALA A 127 -4.70 -7.33 -19.28
CA ALA A 127 -5.33 -8.23 -18.32
C ALA A 127 -4.47 -9.47 -18.02
N GLN A 128 -3.50 -9.81 -18.87
CA GLN A 128 -2.49 -10.84 -18.57
C GLN A 128 -1.60 -10.44 -17.38
N LYS A 129 -1.41 -9.14 -17.12
CA LYS A 129 -0.65 -8.63 -15.95
C LYS A 129 -1.34 -8.94 -14.62
N ARG A 130 -2.57 -9.45 -14.64
CA ARG A 130 -3.27 -9.96 -13.43
C ARG A 130 -2.73 -11.32 -13.00
N VAL A 131 -2.11 -12.08 -13.91
CA VAL A 131 -1.56 -13.40 -13.61
C VAL A 131 -0.12 -13.28 -13.12
N ILE A 132 0.13 -13.79 -11.92
CA ILE A 132 1.44 -13.77 -11.27
C ILE A 132 1.90 -15.21 -11.08
N TRP A 133 3.06 -15.55 -11.63
CA TRP A 133 3.66 -16.87 -11.46
C TRP A 133 4.59 -16.86 -10.25
N ARG A 134 4.29 -17.71 -9.26
CA ARG A 134 5.06 -17.81 -8.03
C ARG A 134 5.86 -19.10 -8.01
N PHE A 135 7.18 -18.97 -8.17
CA PHE A 135 8.09 -20.08 -8.28
C PHE A 135 8.63 -20.53 -6.93
N SER A 136 8.43 -21.82 -6.63
CA SER A 136 8.94 -22.46 -5.42
C SER A 136 10.43 -22.85 -5.56
N LEU A 137 11.31 -21.88 -5.35
CA LEU A 137 12.76 -21.97 -5.41
C LEU A 137 13.33 -22.58 -4.13
N GLN A 138 13.69 -23.86 -4.16
CA GLN A 138 14.18 -24.59 -2.97
C GLN A 138 15.70 -24.52 -2.77
N GLY A 139 16.29 -23.35 -2.97
CA GLY A 139 17.73 -23.12 -2.93
C GLY A 139 18.18 -22.16 -4.04
N GLY A 140 19.32 -21.50 -3.84
CA GLY A 140 19.87 -20.54 -4.80
C GLY A 140 20.73 -21.16 -5.90
N ASN A 141 20.96 -22.49 -5.84
CA ASN A 141 21.73 -23.23 -6.81
C ASN A 141 21.16 -24.64 -7.05
N ARG A 142 21.73 -25.34 -8.03
CA ARG A 142 21.33 -26.71 -8.42
C ARG A 142 21.41 -27.72 -7.30
N SER A 143 22.52 -27.72 -6.56
CA SER A 143 22.79 -28.74 -5.54
C SER A 143 21.71 -28.71 -4.48
N ASP A 144 21.44 -27.53 -3.92
CA ASP A 144 20.45 -27.33 -2.88
C ASP A 144 19.04 -27.62 -3.40
N HIS A 145 18.68 -27.09 -4.58
CA HIS A 145 17.34 -27.26 -5.13
C HIS A 145 17.01 -28.72 -5.45
N ASP A 146 17.90 -29.43 -6.12
CA ASP A 146 17.71 -30.84 -6.45
C ASP A 146 17.69 -31.70 -5.17
N ALA A 147 18.57 -31.42 -4.21
CA ALA A 147 18.62 -32.12 -2.92
C ALA A 147 17.36 -31.90 -2.08
N THR A 148 16.83 -30.67 -2.04
CA THR A 148 15.60 -30.38 -1.30
C THR A 148 14.37 -30.97 -1.98
N THR A 149 14.31 -30.94 -3.32
CA THR A 149 13.15 -31.45 -4.09
C THR A 149 13.16 -32.96 -4.28
N LEU A 150 14.30 -33.62 -4.03
CA LEU A 150 14.59 -35.02 -4.31
C LEU A 150 14.33 -35.41 -5.78
N VAL A 151 14.57 -34.48 -6.70
CA VAL A 151 14.40 -34.69 -8.15
C VAL A 151 15.59 -34.11 -8.89
N VAL A 152 16.38 -34.98 -9.51
CA VAL A 152 17.53 -34.56 -10.33
C VAL A 152 17.05 -33.75 -11.55
N GLY A 153 17.71 -32.62 -11.79
CA GLY A 153 17.42 -31.69 -12.87
C GLY A 153 16.18 -30.84 -12.64
N SER A 154 15.65 -30.75 -11.41
CA SER A 154 14.54 -29.84 -11.10
C SER A 154 14.98 -28.38 -11.17
N TRP A 155 16.25 -28.08 -10.82
CA TRP A 155 16.85 -26.77 -11.01
C TRP A 155 16.83 -26.27 -12.46
N ASP A 156 17.23 -27.12 -13.42
CA ASP A 156 17.23 -26.71 -14.83
C ASP A 156 15.83 -26.33 -15.30
N ARG A 157 14.85 -27.17 -14.96
CA ARG A 157 13.46 -26.96 -15.37
C ARG A 157 12.90 -25.66 -14.79
N ILE A 158 13.20 -25.35 -13.52
CA ILE A 158 12.67 -24.13 -12.90
C ILE A 158 13.35 -22.87 -13.46
N VAL A 159 14.66 -22.91 -13.73
CA VAL A 159 15.37 -21.79 -14.36
C VAL A 159 14.91 -21.57 -15.80
N ASP A 160 14.74 -22.64 -16.59
CA ASP A 160 14.19 -22.56 -17.95
C ASP A 160 12.79 -21.94 -17.93
N SER A 161 11.97 -22.29 -16.95
CA SER A 161 10.62 -21.76 -16.79
C SER A 161 10.58 -20.28 -16.50
N LEU A 162 11.45 -19.82 -15.59
CA LEU A 162 11.62 -18.40 -15.28
C LEU A 162 12.02 -17.64 -16.55
N ALA A 163 13.00 -18.14 -17.30
CA ALA A 163 13.45 -17.52 -18.53
C ALA A 163 12.35 -17.43 -19.60
N ILE A 164 11.60 -18.52 -19.82
CA ILE A 164 10.49 -18.58 -20.79
C ILE A 164 9.39 -17.57 -20.43
N LEU A 165 8.96 -17.53 -19.17
CA LEU A 165 7.87 -16.63 -18.76
C LEU A 165 8.32 -15.16 -18.71
N ARG A 166 9.57 -14.89 -18.32
CA ARG A 166 10.16 -13.56 -18.39
C ARG A 166 10.17 -13.02 -19.82
N GLN A 167 10.56 -13.84 -20.80
CA GLN A 167 10.54 -13.45 -22.22
C GLN A 167 9.13 -13.13 -22.74
N ARG A 168 8.09 -13.65 -22.08
CA ARG A 168 6.67 -13.31 -22.35
C ARG A 168 6.18 -12.08 -21.59
N GLY A 169 7.03 -11.43 -20.80
CA GLY A 169 6.64 -10.29 -19.96
C GLY A 169 5.70 -10.67 -18.82
N ALA A 170 5.68 -11.95 -18.40
CA ALA A 170 4.88 -12.40 -17.28
C ALA A 170 5.44 -11.82 -15.96
N ARG A 171 4.55 -11.61 -14.99
CA ARG A 171 4.92 -11.22 -13.63
C ARG A 171 5.39 -12.43 -12.84
N LEU A 172 6.60 -12.34 -12.29
CA LEU A 172 7.26 -13.45 -11.63
C LEU A 172 7.54 -13.11 -10.16
N THR A 173 7.26 -14.05 -9.26
CA THR A 173 7.60 -13.96 -7.83
C THR A 173 8.22 -15.26 -7.36
N GLY A 174 8.95 -15.22 -6.24
CA GLY A 174 9.60 -16.39 -5.65
C GLY A 174 9.08 -16.73 -4.26
N ASN A 175 9.09 -18.02 -3.94
CA ASN A 175 8.99 -18.49 -2.56
C ASN A 175 9.93 -19.65 -2.30
N MET A 176 10.29 -19.85 -1.03
CA MET A 176 11.15 -20.93 -0.59
C MET A 176 10.67 -21.45 0.76
N CYS A 177 10.69 -22.78 0.95
CA CYS A 177 10.58 -23.37 2.29
C CYS A 177 11.99 -23.62 2.79
N VAL A 178 12.37 -22.97 3.89
CA VAL A 178 13.73 -23.08 4.41
C VAL A 178 13.86 -24.35 5.25
N VAL A 179 14.86 -25.15 4.90
CA VAL A 179 15.21 -26.42 5.54
C VAL A 179 16.73 -26.60 5.55
N GLU A 180 17.20 -27.60 6.27
CA GLU A 180 18.63 -27.90 6.44
C GLU A 180 19.39 -28.03 5.11
N SER A 181 18.75 -28.58 4.08
CA SER A 181 19.38 -28.83 2.77
C SER A 181 19.56 -27.60 1.89
N ASN A 182 19.00 -26.43 2.24
CA ASN A 182 18.99 -25.28 1.32
C ASN A 182 19.33 -23.91 1.91
N TYR A 183 19.39 -23.76 3.25
CA TYR A 183 19.57 -22.42 3.82
C TYR A 183 20.97 -21.83 3.57
N ARG A 184 22.00 -22.67 3.36
CA ARG A 184 23.41 -22.24 3.32
C ARG A 184 23.74 -21.37 2.11
N HIS A 185 23.05 -21.55 0.99
CA HIS A 185 23.24 -20.77 -0.24
C HIS A 185 22.03 -19.92 -0.60
N VAL A 186 21.20 -19.53 0.37
CA VAL A 186 20.05 -18.63 0.13
C VAL A 186 20.47 -17.28 -0.42
N ALA A 187 21.70 -16.81 -0.15
CA ALA A 187 22.20 -15.55 -0.67
C ALA A 187 22.26 -15.52 -2.22
N ASP A 188 22.44 -16.69 -2.86
CA ASP A 188 22.47 -16.79 -4.31
C ASP A 188 21.09 -16.52 -4.95
N LEU A 189 20.00 -16.61 -4.17
CA LEU A 189 18.66 -16.28 -4.65
C LEU A 189 18.51 -14.82 -5.06
N ALA A 190 19.32 -13.90 -4.52
CA ALA A 190 19.34 -12.50 -4.96
C ALA A 190 19.74 -12.39 -6.44
N ALA A 191 20.77 -13.14 -6.85
CA ALA A 191 21.22 -13.17 -8.25
C ALA A 191 20.18 -13.84 -9.16
N VAL A 192 19.55 -14.94 -8.70
CA VAL A 192 18.44 -15.59 -9.41
C VAL A 192 17.28 -14.62 -9.62
N ALA A 193 16.92 -13.86 -8.58
CA ALA A 193 15.85 -12.87 -8.62
C ALA A 193 16.16 -11.75 -9.62
N ALA A 194 17.37 -11.19 -9.57
CA ALA A 194 17.82 -10.13 -10.47
C ALA A 194 17.86 -10.60 -11.94
N ALA A 195 18.44 -11.76 -12.21
CA ALA A 195 18.56 -12.29 -13.57
C ALA A 195 17.20 -12.58 -14.23
N ASN A 196 16.18 -12.89 -13.42
CA ASN A 196 14.86 -13.26 -13.90
C ASN A 196 13.80 -12.16 -13.74
N GLY A 197 14.13 -11.02 -13.13
CA GLY A 197 13.19 -9.93 -12.88
C GLY A 197 12.07 -10.32 -11.93
N LEU A 198 12.39 -11.03 -10.84
CA LEU A 198 11.40 -11.35 -9.81
C LEU A 198 10.95 -10.07 -9.09
N GLU A 199 9.64 -9.91 -8.92
CA GLU A 199 9.04 -8.77 -8.23
C GLU A 199 9.19 -8.86 -6.70
N ASN A 200 9.20 -10.09 -6.16
CA ASN A 200 9.38 -10.36 -4.74
C ASN A 200 9.92 -11.77 -4.47
N LEU A 201 10.40 -11.98 -3.24
CA LEU A 201 10.81 -13.29 -2.73
C LEU A 201 10.39 -13.45 -1.26
N HIS A 202 9.83 -14.62 -0.94
CA HIS A 202 9.40 -14.96 0.41
C HIS A 202 10.00 -16.30 0.86
N LEU A 203 10.81 -16.27 1.91
CA LEU A 203 11.35 -17.46 2.55
C LEU A 203 10.49 -17.76 3.77
N ASP A 204 9.84 -18.92 3.84
CA ASP A 204 9.05 -19.33 5.01
C ASP A 204 9.71 -20.49 5.73
N MET A 205 9.64 -20.50 7.06
CA MET A 205 10.17 -21.61 7.86
C MET A 205 9.25 -22.81 7.73
N VAL A 206 9.82 -24.00 7.59
CA VAL A 206 9.04 -25.23 7.54
C VAL A 206 8.19 -25.37 8.80
N ARG A 207 6.88 -25.62 8.62
CA ARG A 207 5.99 -26.04 9.71
C ARG A 207 6.04 -27.57 9.81
N PRO A 208 6.54 -28.13 10.92
CA PRO A 208 6.70 -29.59 11.07
C PRO A 208 5.39 -30.36 10.85
N ARG A 209 4.26 -29.83 11.31
CA ARG A 209 2.94 -30.45 11.18
C ARG A 209 2.46 -30.58 9.73
N ASP A 210 2.92 -29.69 8.84
CA ASP A 210 2.51 -29.67 7.43
C ASP A 210 3.43 -30.56 6.55
N SER A 211 4.42 -31.22 7.16
CA SER A 211 5.48 -31.96 6.45
C SER A 211 5.14 -33.41 6.08
N GLY A 212 3.90 -33.83 6.37
CA GLY A 212 3.41 -35.19 6.18
C GLY A 212 3.76 -36.12 7.35
N ASP A 213 3.60 -37.42 7.13
CA ASP A 213 3.88 -38.45 8.14
C ASP A 213 5.41 -38.64 8.25
N ARG A 214 6.05 -37.96 9.20
CA ARG A 214 7.52 -37.96 9.38
C ARG A 214 7.93 -38.51 10.74
N THR A 215 9.02 -39.26 10.75
CA THR A 215 9.71 -39.65 11.99
C THR A 215 10.41 -38.46 12.63
N ASP A 216 10.73 -38.56 13.92
CA ASP A 216 11.48 -37.53 14.63
C ASP A 216 12.87 -37.29 14.03
N ASP A 217 13.52 -38.34 13.52
CA ASP A 217 14.84 -38.22 12.89
C ASP A 217 14.76 -37.52 11.54
N GLU A 218 13.75 -37.80 10.72
CA GLU A 218 13.51 -37.06 9.47
C GLU A 218 13.19 -35.58 9.73
N LEU A 219 12.34 -35.29 10.73
CA LEU A 219 12.03 -33.92 11.11
C LEU A 219 13.27 -33.19 11.62
N ARG A 220 14.09 -33.86 12.45
CA ARG A 220 15.33 -33.28 12.98
C ARG A 220 16.35 -33.02 11.86
N ALA A 221 16.48 -33.91 10.89
CA ALA A 221 17.36 -33.73 9.74
C ALA A 221 16.92 -32.60 8.80
N MET A 222 15.64 -32.20 8.85
CA MET A 222 15.07 -31.16 8.02
C MET A 222 15.08 -29.77 8.69
N LEU A 223 14.89 -29.72 10.01
CA LEU A 223 14.74 -28.48 10.77
C LEU A 223 16.11 -27.84 11.03
N ALA A 224 16.42 -26.78 10.28
CA ALA A 224 17.59 -25.94 10.53
C ALA A 224 17.40 -25.09 11.79
N ARG A 225 18.47 -24.93 12.57
CA ARG A 225 18.46 -24.07 13.76
C ARG A 225 18.35 -22.60 13.36
N TYR A 226 17.50 -21.81 14.03
CA TYR A 226 17.29 -20.39 13.68
C TYR A 226 18.56 -19.56 13.72
N THR A 227 19.38 -19.73 14.76
CA THR A 227 20.63 -18.99 14.91
C THR A 227 21.65 -19.34 13.83
N ASP A 228 21.66 -20.57 13.32
CA ASP A 228 22.56 -21.01 12.23
C ASP A 228 22.19 -20.33 10.89
N MET A 229 20.92 -19.98 10.69
CA MET A 229 20.46 -19.32 9.45
C MET A 229 20.76 -17.81 9.39
N THR A 230 21.11 -17.19 10.52
CA THR A 230 21.18 -15.72 10.66
C THR A 230 22.14 -15.06 9.68
N ALA A 231 23.38 -15.56 9.58
CA ALA A 231 24.40 -15.02 8.69
C ALA A 231 23.98 -15.14 7.21
N HIS A 232 23.32 -16.25 6.85
CA HIS A 232 22.87 -16.50 5.50
C HIS A 232 21.71 -15.58 5.09
N PHE A 233 20.76 -15.30 5.99
CA PHE A 233 19.69 -14.33 5.74
C PHE A 233 20.20 -12.89 5.66
N ASN A 234 21.20 -12.54 6.46
CA ASN A 234 21.85 -11.24 6.37
C ASN A 234 22.53 -11.06 5.00
N SER A 235 23.28 -12.06 4.54
CA SER A 235 23.91 -12.03 3.22
C SER A 235 22.90 -11.98 2.07
N LEU A 236 21.78 -12.71 2.16
CA LEU A 236 20.68 -12.59 1.19
C LEU A 236 20.12 -11.17 1.15
N MET A 237 19.85 -10.55 2.31
CA MET A 237 19.35 -9.18 2.38
C MET A 237 20.34 -8.19 1.76
N GLU A 238 21.62 -8.29 2.13
CA GLU A 238 22.69 -7.41 1.62
C GLU A 238 22.84 -7.54 0.09
N HIS A 239 22.90 -8.76 -0.45
CA HIS A 239 22.98 -8.98 -1.90
C HIS A 239 21.71 -8.52 -2.63
N ALA A 240 20.52 -8.72 -2.04
CA ALA A 240 19.27 -8.24 -2.63
C ALA A 240 19.24 -6.71 -2.67
N ASP A 241 19.68 -6.04 -1.61
CA ASP A 241 19.74 -4.58 -1.55
C ASP A 241 20.72 -4.01 -2.58
N GLU A 242 21.85 -4.68 -2.82
CA GLU A 242 22.85 -4.32 -3.83
C GLU A 242 22.33 -4.51 -5.26
N LEU A 243 21.70 -5.66 -5.56
CA LEU A 243 21.32 -6.04 -6.93
C LEU A 243 19.95 -5.51 -7.36
N LEU A 244 19.00 -5.41 -6.42
CA LEU A 244 17.58 -5.13 -6.67
C LEU A 244 17.11 -3.84 -5.97
N GLY A 245 17.94 -3.29 -5.08
CA GLY A 245 17.65 -2.08 -4.31
C GLY A 245 17.03 -2.37 -2.94
N PRO A 246 17.21 -1.46 -1.97
CA PRO A 246 16.82 -1.67 -0.56
C PRO A 246 15.31 -1.75 -0.30
N ASN A 247 14.49 -1.44 -1.30
CA ASN A 247 13.03 -1.50 -1.22
C ASN A 247 12.44 -2.71 -1.96
N TRP A 248 13.28 -3.59 -2.52
CA TRP A 248 12.81 -4.81 -3.16
C TRP A 248 12.14 -5.73 -2.14
N ASP A 249 11.04 -6.36 -2.52
CA ASP A 249 10.14 -7.05 -1.61
C ASP A 249 10.68 -8.44 -1.20
N LEU A 250 11.63 -8.44 -0.26
CA LEU A 250 12.16 -9.64 0.38
C LEU A 250 11.49 -9.84 1.75
N ASN A 251 11.00 -11.05 2.01
CA ASN A 251 10.27 -11.38 3.23
C ASN A 251 10.74 -12.69 3.87
N PHE A 252 10.80 -12.72 5.20
CA PHE A 252 11.10 -13.90 6.00
C PHE A 252 9.87 -14.28 6.85
N GLY A 253 9.20 -15.35 6.49
CA GLY A 253 8.06 -15.91 7.18
C GLY A 253 8.48 -16.74 8.40
N ASN A 254 7.76 -16.61 9.51
CA ASN A 254 7.86 -17.49 10.69
C ASN A 254 9.25 -17.60 11.36
N VAL A 255 10.11 -16.60 11.19
CA VAL A 255 11.39 -16.49 11.91
C VAL A 255 11.18 -15.71 13.22
N PRO A 256 11.52 -16.25 14.41
CA PRO A 256 11.39 -15.49 15.65
C PRO A 256 12.28 -14.24 15.64
N TYR A 257 11.67 -13.04 15.78
CA TYR A 257 12.37 -11.75 15.69
C TYR A 257 13.67 -11.67 16.50
N CYS A 258 13.67 -12.25 17.70
CA CYS A 258 14.82 -12.23 18.61
C CYS A 258 16.06 -12.97 18.10
N THR A 259 15.91 -13.84 17.10
CA THR A 259 17.03 -14.61 16.54
C THR A 259 17.81 -13.84 15.48
N ASN A 260 17.17 -12.89 14.79
CA ASN A 260 17.83 -12.06 13.79
C ASN A 260 17.26 -10.64 13.72
N LEU A 261 17.85 -9.74 14.50
CA LEU A 261 17.44 -8.33 14.55
C LEU A 261 17.75 -7.54 13.28
N ARG A 262 18.72 -7.97 12.47
CA ARG A 262 19.11 -7.27 11.24
C ARG A 262 18.02 -7.35 10.17
N VAL A 263 17.38 -8.51 10.03
CA VAL A 263 16.30 -8.73 9.07
C VAL A 263 14.91 -8.56 9.68
N ALA A 264 14.80 -8.19 10.97
CA ALA A 264 13.53 -8.13 11.70
C ALA A 264 12.44 -7.28 11.03
N HIS A 265 12.82 -6.22 10.33
CA HIS A 265 11.90 -5.35 9.57
C HIS A 265 11.30 -6.01 8.31
N ARG A 266 11.81 -7.18 7.91
CA ARG A 266 11.33 -8.03 6.81
C ARG A 266 10.72 -9.33 7.32
N ILE A 267 10.57 -9.51 8.64
CA ILE A 267 9.98 -10.70 9.25
C ILE A 267 8.46 -10.55 9.35
N HIS A 268 7.73 -11.59 8.94
CA HIS A 268 6.28 -11.67 9.01
C HIS A 268 5.83 -13.01 9.61
N HIS A 269 4.92 -12.98 10.59
CA HIS A 269 4.34 -14.19 11.18
C HIS A 269 2.93 -14.49 10.65
N ASP A 270 2.22 -13.48 10.14
CA ASP A 270 0.92 -13.61 9.47
C ASP A 270 0.93 -12.83 8.15
N GLY A 271 -0.14 -12.98 7.36
CA GLY A 271 -0.38 -12.25 6.12
C GLY A 271 -1.80 -11.68 6.05
N GLN A 272 -2.28 -11.38 4.84
CA GLN A 272 -3.63 -10.84 4.63
C GLN A 272 -4.71 -11.86 5.01
N ASP A 273 -5.88 -11.41 5.46
CA ASP A 273 -7.03 -12.27 5.76
C ASP A 273 -7.34 -13.21 4.57
N THR A 274 -7.28 -14.51 4.81
CA THR A 274 -7.29 -15.55 3.76
C THR A 274 -8.30 -16.64 4.09
N VAL A 275 -9.20 -16.92 3.14
CA VAL A 275 -10.02 -18.14 3.17
C VAL A 275 -9.32 -19.23 2.38
N THR A 276 -9.06 -20.38 3.01
CA THR A 276 -8.36 -21.51 2.37
C THR A 276 -9.34 -22.63 2.03
N VAL A 277 -9.38 -23.04 0.77
CA VAL A 277 -10.13 -24.20 0.27
C VAL A 277 -9.14 -25.31 -0.06
N ALA A 278 -9.23 -26.43 0.65
CA ALA A 278 -8.32 -27.56 0.52
C ALA A 278 -9.05 -28.90 0.35
N ALA A 279 -8.31 -29.91 -0.11
CA ALA A 279 -8.80 -31.28 -0.19
C ALA A 279 -9.01 -31.86 1.22
N ASP A 280 -10.14 -32.50 1.45
CA ASP A 280 -10.30 -33.44 2.55
C ASP A 280 -9.63 -34.77 2.19
N GLY A 281 -9.48 -35.63 3.19
CA GLY A 281 -8.93 -36.98 3.01
C GLY A 281 -9.78 -37.90 2.11
N GLN A 282 -10.91 -37.42 1.58
CA GLN A 282 -11.89 -38.14 0.76
C GLN A 282 -12.02 -37.55 -0.66
N GLY A 283 -11.26 -36.50 -1.00
CA GLY A 283 -11.27 -35.87 -2.33
C GLY A 283 -12.37 -34.80 -2.54
N ASN A 284 -13.06 -34.38 -1.47
CA ASN A 284 -13.96 -33.23 -1.50
C ASN A 284 -13.27 -31.97 -0.93
N THR A 285 -13.92 -30.82 -1.06
CA THR A 285 -13.44 -29.57 -0.45
C THR A 285 -13.81 -29.53 1.03
N GLN A 286 -12.84 -29.19 1.89
CA GLN A 286 -13.12 -28.81 3.27
C GLN A 286 -13.87 -27.46 3.32
N GLU A 287 -14.63 -27.22 4.40
CA GLU A 287 -15.11 -25.86 4.70
C GLU A 287 -13.92 -24.91 4.87
N GLY A 288 -14.08 -23.67 4.40
CA GLY A 288 -13.02 -22.68 4.45
C GLY A 288 -12.59 -22.38 5.90
N PHE A 289 -11.28 -22.37 6.15
CA PHE A 289 -10.72 -22.07 7.46
C PHE A 289 -9.69 -20.94 7.41
N ASN A 290 -9.44 -20.31 8.58
CA ASN A 290 -8.40 -19.31 8.74
C ASN A 290 -7.04 -19.99 8.98
N LYS A 291 -6.16 -19.89 7.99
CA LYS A 291 -4.82 -20.50 7.99
C LYS A 291 -3.91 -19.98 9.11
N TYR A 292 -4.01 -18.70 9.50
CA TYR A 292 -3.08 -18.13 10.49
C TYR A 292 -3.45 -18.53 11.91
N GLU A 293 -4.75 -18.65 12.20
CA GLU A 293 -5.23 -19.21 13.47
C GLU A 293 -4.77 -20.66 13.63
N ASP A 294 -4.89 -21.47 12.58
CA ASP A 294 -4.38 -22.86 12.60
C ASP A 294 -2.85 -22.89 12.78
N LYS A 295 -2.08 -22.05 12.08
CA LYS A 295 -0.62 -21.98 12.22
C LYS A 295 -0.12 -21.57 13.62
N ARG A 296 -0.99 -21.02 14.47
CA ARG A 296 -0.66 -20.60 15.84
C ARG A 296 -0.85 -21.70 16.87
N VAL A 297 -1.53 -22.80 16.53
CA VAL A 297 -1.89 -23.86 17.50
C VAL A 297 -0.71 -24.73 17.95
N ASP A 298 0.34 -24.82 17.15
CA ASP A 298 1.54 -25.64 17.40
C ASP A 298 2.78 -24.77 17.64
N LYS A 299 2.56 -23.60 18.24
CA LYS A 299 3.62 -22.66 18.58
C LYS A 299 3.61 -22.30 20.05
N HIS A 300 4.81 -22.12 20.58
CA HIS A 300 5.06 -21.74 21.96
C HIS A 300 5.83 -20.43 22.07
N LYS A 301 5.48 -19.65 23.09
CA LYS A 301 6.26 -18.49 23.56
C LYS A 301 6.75 -18.79 24.98
N PRO A 302 8.08 -18.87 25.20
CA PRO A 302 8.64 -18.92 26.54
C PRO A 302 8.11 -17.79 27.43
N SER A 303 8.05 -17.99 28.74
CA SER A 303 7.57 -16.96 29.68
C SER A 303 8.37 -15.66 29.59
N SER A 304 9.66 -15.75 29.25
CA SER A 304 10.54 -14.61 29.02
C SER A 304 10.07 -13.72 27.86
N CYS A 305 9.27 -14.21 26.91
CA CYS A 305 8.75 -13.41 25.81
C CYS A 305 7.93 -12.21 26.29
N ALA A 306 7.31 -12.26 27.47
CA ALA A 306 6.57 -11.14 28.05
C ALA A 306 7.41 -9.85 28.18
N ASP A 307 8.73 -9.98 28.29
CA ASP A 307 9.68 -8.86 28.38
C ASP A 307 10.20 -8.39 27.01
N CYS A 308 9.78 -9.03 25.91
CA CYS A 308 10.27 -8.76 24.56
C CYS A 308 9.45 -7.67 23.86
N VAL A 309 10.10 -6.71 23.21
CA VAL A 309 9.40 -5.66 22.43
C VAL A 309 8.59 -6.21 21.24
N PHE A 310 8.92 -7.42 20.78
CA PHE A 310 8.20 -8.10 19.70
C PHE A 310 7.06 -9.01 20.19
N ASP A 311 6.80 -9.08 21.49
CA ASP A 311 5.87 -10.06 22.08
C ASP A 311 4.50 -10.09 21.40
N ALA A 312 3.90 -8.91 21.19
CA ALA A 312 2.56 -8.79 20.59
C ALA A 312 2.50 -9.20 19.11
N LYS A 313 3.64 -9.20 18.39
CA LYS A 313 3.73 -9.49 16.95
C LYS A 313 4.27 -10.89 16.65
N CYS A 314 5.11 -11.42 17.53
CA CYS A 314 5.69 -12.74 17.37
C CYS A 314 4.64 -13.82 17.64
N SER A 315 4.45 -14.76 16.70
CA SER A 315 3.58 -15.93 16.93
C SER A 315 4.27 -17.08 17.69
N GLY A 316 5.53 -16.92 18.09
CA GLY A 316 6.29 -17.93 18.81
C GLY A 316 7.01 -18.92 17.91
N ILE A 317 7.43 -20.04 18.51
CA ILE A 317 8.33 -21.05 17.94
C ILE A 317 7.54 -22.35 17.78
N PHE A 318 7.71 -23.08 16.68
CA PHE A 318 7.06 -24.38 16.52
C PHE A 318 7.45 -25.36 17.63
N ASP A 319 6.47 -26.05 18.21
CA ASP A 319 6.67 -26.95 19.35
C ASP A 319 7.70 -28.04 19.07
N LYS A 320 7.67 -28.60 17.85
CA LYS A 320 8.60 -29.65 17.44
C LYS A 320 10.04 -29.15 17.34
N TYR A 321 10.23 -27.91 16.90
CA TYR A 321 11.53 -27.27 16.92
C TYR A 321 12.06 -27.16 18.36
N ARG A 322 11.22 -26.64 19.27
CA ARG A 322 11.57 -26.49 20.69
C ARG A 322 11.90 -27.84 21.33
N GLN A 323 11.18 -28.91 20.98
CA GLN A 323 11.48 -30.26 21.46
C GLN A 323 12.92 -30.71 21.09
N PHE A 324 13.43 -30.29 19.93
CA PHE A 324 14.75 -30.71 19.44
C PHE A 324 15.89 -29.81 19.88
N TYR A 325 15.69 -28.49 19.88
CA TYR A 325 16.75 -27.52 20.13
C TYR A 325 16.61 -26.76 21.47
N GLY A 326 15.51 -26.97 22.19
CA GLY A 326 15.16 -26.20 23.38
C GLY A 326 14.74 -24.77 23.04
N ASP A 327 14.72 -23.91 24.05
CA ASP A 327 14.35 -22.49 23.92
C ASP A 327 15.48 -21.50 24.30
N SER A 328 16.69 -22.01 24.57
CA SER A 328 17.83 -21.22 25.07
C SER A 328 18.31 -20.10 24.14
N GLU A 329 18.10 -20.21 22.83
CA GLU A 329 18.51 -19.19 21.86
C GLU A 329 17.50 -18.03 21.70
N PHE A 330 16.32 -18.15 22.29
CA PHE A 330 15.27 -17.14 22.17
C PHE A 330 15.33 -16.17 23.35
N VAL A 331 16.20 -15.18 23.22
CA VAL A 331 16.41 -14.15 24.25
C VAL A 331 15.48 -12.96 24.00
N PRO A 332 14.72 -12.48 24.99
CA PRO A 332 13.86 -11.30 24.84
C PRO A 332 14.65 -10.07 24.39
N VAL A 333 14.08 -9.34 23.44
CA VAL A 333 14.70 -8.13 22.89
C VAL A 333 14.19 -6.94 23.67
N THR A 334 15.09 -6.19 24.29
CA THR A 334 14.73 -4.93 24.97
C THR A 334 14.64 -3.78 23.98
N ALA A 335 13.89 -2.74 24.33
CA ALA A 335 13.82 -1.52 23.52
C ALA A 335 15.22 -0.94 23.26
N THR A 336 16.07 -0.89 24.29
CA THR A 336 17.45 -0.40 24.20
C THR A 336 18.29 -1.19 23.20
N ALA A 337 18.21 -2.54 23.23
CA ALA A 337 18.95 -3.38 22.30
C ALA A 337 18.49 -3.17 20.85
N LEU A 338 17.17 -3.07 20.62
CA LEU A 338 16.63 -2.81 19.29
C LEU A 338 17.03 -1.41 18.78
N TRP A 339 16.97 -0.38 19.63
CA TRP A 339 17.39 0.98 19.30
C TRP A 339 18.84 1.08 18.80
N GLN A 340 19.75 0.30 19.40
CA GLN A 340 21.18 0.28 19.04
C GLN A 340 21.43 -0.35 17.67
N ILE A 341 20.64 -1.36 17.29
CA ILE A 341 20.86 -2.15 16.07
C ILE A 341 20.04 -1.63 14.88
N ASP A 342 18.87 -1.04 15.13
CA ASP A 342 17.95 -0.51 14.11
C ASP A 342 18.44 0.78 13.44
N THR A 343 19.71 0.82 13.03
CA THR A 343 20.39 2.00 12.46
C THR A 343 19.60 2.73 11.36
N PRO A 344 18.87 2.05 10.43
CA PRO A 344 18.05 2.74 9.43
C PRO A 344 16.70 3.27 9.97
N GLY A 345 16.27 2.81 11.16
CA GLY A 345 15.06 3.28 11.84
C GLY A 345 13.77 2.57 11.48
N HIS A 346 13.84 1.36 10.91
CA HIS A 346 12.66 0.60 10.50
C HIS A 346 11.71 0.29 11.66
N HIS A 347 12.24 0.08 12.85
CA HIS A 347 11.45 -0.28 14.03
C HIS A 347 11.04 0.93 14.87
N PHE A 348 11.24 2.15 14.38
CA PHE A 348 10.84 3.37 15.10
C PHE A 348 9.37 3.34 15.53
N GLY A 349 8.46 2.93 14.63
CA GLY A 349 7.03 2.81 14.95
C GLY A 349 6.77 1.86 16.12
N LEU A 350 7.43 0.68 16.13
CA LEU A 350 7.33 -0.29 17.23
C LEU A 350 7.85 0.29 18.56
N LEU A 351 8.99 0.98 18.50
CA LEU A 351 9.65 1.56 19.67
C LEU A 351 8.90 2.76 20.26
N ALA A 352 8.17 3.51 19.43
CA ALA A 352 7.35 4.64 19.84
C ALA A 352 5.94 4.24 20.30
N LEU A 353 5.45 3.07 19.88
CA LEU A 353 4.06 2.66 20.07
C LEU A 353 3.58 2.66 21.53
N PRO A 354 4.33 2.14 22.53
CA PRO A 354 3.88 2.16 23.92
C PRO A 354 3.60 3.58 24.43
N GLN A 355 4.51 4.50 24.15
CA GLN A 355 4.44 5.92 24.50
C GLN A 355 3.30 6.63 23.76
N LEU A 356 3.12 6.33 22.47
CA LEU A 356 2.03 6.89 21.67
C LEU A 356 0.66 6.39 22.14
N ARG A 357 0.54 5.13 22.53
CA ARG A 357 -0.70 4.57 23.12
C ARG A 357 -1.06 5.25 24.43
N GLN A 358 -0.07 5.62 25.24
CA GLN A 358 -0.32 6.40 26.46
C GLN A 358 -0.92 7.78 26.13
N LEU A 359 -0.40 8.46 25.11
CA LEU A 359 -0.93 9.75 24.65
C LEU A 359 -2.33 9.61 24.01
N GLU A 360 -2.57 8.52 23.29
CA GLU A 360 -3.88 8.19 22.71
C GLU A 360 -4.93 7.94 23.80
N GLN A 361 -4.60 7.17 24.84
CA GLN A 361 -5.47 6.93 25.99
C GLN A 361 -5.81 8.23 26.77
N GLN A 362 -4.90 9.21 26.74
CA GLN A 362 -5.13 10.55 27.30
C GLN A 362 -5.93 11.47 26.38
N GLY A 363 -6.34 11.01 25.19
CA GLY A 363 -7.07 11.78 24.20
C GLY A 363 -6.23 12.87 23.52
N ALA A 364 -4.90 12.77 23.55
CA ALA A 364 -4.02 13.79 22.95
C ALA A 364 -3.86 13.64 21.43
N LEU A 365 -3.99 12.40 20.93
CA LEU A 365 -3.83 12.02 19.53
C LEU A 365 -4.59 10.70 19.27
N HIS A 366 -4.70 10.34 18.00
CA HIS A 366 -5.06 9.00 17.53
C HIS A 366 -3.90 8.44 16.70
N ILE A 367 -3.61 7.15 16.83
CA ILE A 367 -2.59 6.49 16.04
C ILE A 367 -3.19 6.15 14.67
N GLY A 368 -2.56 6.64 13.61
CA GLY A 368 -2.96 6.43 12.21
C GLY A 368 -2.24 5.26 11.56
N ARG A 369 -1.79 5.45 10.32
CA ARG A 369 -0.98 4.47 9.56
C ARG A 369 0.34 4.20 10.28
N MET A 370 0.76 2.95 10.30
CA MET A 370 2.11 2.56 10.70
C MET A 370 2.77 1.83 9.53
N ASP A 371 3.91 2.31 9.07
CA ASP A 371 4.70 1.72 8.00
C ASP A 371 6.07 1.32 8.55
N GLU A 372 6.20 0.05 8.92
CA GLU A 372 7.39 -0.49 9.57
C GLU A 372 8.57 -0.62 8.60
N ARG A 373 8.30 -0.81 7.30
CA ARG A 373 9.39 -0.83 6.30
C ARG A 373 9.97 0.57 6.14
N ALA A 374 9.13 1.60 6.12
CA ALA A 374 9.58 2.98 6.08
C ALA A 374 10.11 3.50 7.43
N GLY A 375 9.72 2.86 8.55
CA GLY A 375 10.00 3.34 9.90
C GLY A 375 9.13 4.54 10.28
N GLU A 376 7.91 4.59 9.75
CA GLU A 376 6.99 5.73 9.87
C GLU A 376 5.76 5.38 10.69
N ILE A 377 5.27 6.34 11.48
CA ILE A 377 3.99 6.24 12.18
C ILE A 377 3.25 7.57 12.12
N ASP A 378 2.01 7.52 11.64
CA ASP A 378 1.13 8.66 11.56
C ASP A 378 0.43 8.84 12.91
N VAL A 379 0.37 10.07 13.39
CA VAL A 379 -0.47 10.49 14.52
C VAL A 379 -1.44 11.55 14.03
N VAL A 380 -2.72 11.32 14.31
CA VAL A 380 -3.84 12.12 13.86
C VAL A 380 -4.39 12.88 15.05
N SER A 381 -4.64 14.18 14.89
CA SER A 381 -5.33 14.97 15.90
C SER A 381 -6.04 16.12 15.22
N GLU A 382 -7.24 16.48 15.67
CA GLU A 382 -7.98 17.67 15.22
C GLU A 382 -7.92 17.98 13.70
N GLY A 383 -8.14 16.97 12.86
CA GLY A 383 -8.20 17.11 11.40
C GLY A 383 -6.85 17.21 10.67
N TRP A 384 -5.72 17.03 11.36
CA TRP A 384 -4.37 16.99 10.80
C TRP A 384 -3.64 15.68 11.13
N THR A 385 -2.58 15.40 10.37
CA THR A 385 -1.76 14.19 10.48
C THR A 385 -0.27 14.55 10.49
N LEU A 386 0.45 14.07 11.51
CA LEU A 386 1.91 14.11 11.59
C LEU A 386 2.47 12.71 11.36
N THR A 387 3.54 12.59 10.59
CA THR A 387 4.24 11.33 10.41
C THR A 387 5.59 11.39 11.10
N LEU A 388 5.77 10.52 12.07
CA LEU A 388 6.95 10.44 12.91
C LEU A 388 7.91 9.38 12.31
N ARG A 389 9.22 9.64 12.32
CA ARG A 389 10.28 8.71 11.84
C ARG A 389 11.60 8.86 12.59
N ARG A 390 12.57 7.96 12.40
CA ARG A 390 13.92 8.11 13.00
C ARG A 390 14.70 9.28 12.36
N LEU A 391 15.51 9.97 13.16
CA LEU A 391 16.39 11.09 12.73
C LEU A 391 17.51 10.58 11.79
N GLY A 392 17.77 11.27 10.66
CA GLY A 392 18.93 11.00 9.78
C GLY A 392 18.62 10.56 8.33
N ARG A 393 17.35 10.44 7.93
CA ARG A 393 16.97 10.18 6.51
C ARG A 393 16.76 11.49 5.73
N PRO A 394 17.34 11.67 4.52
CA PRO A 394 17.14 12.87 3.71
C PRO A 394 15.68 13.01 3.25
N ILE A 395 15.23 14.26 3.16
CA ILE A 395 13.84 14.61 2.88
C ILE A 395 13.70 14.93 1.39
N GLY A 396 12.91 14.12 0.69
CA GLY A 396 12.54 14.37 -0.69
C GLY A 396 11.45 15.43 -0.80
N THR A 397 11.75 16.49 -1.54
CA THR A 397 10.88 17.56 -2.08
C THR A 397 10.44 18.68 -1.14
N ALA A 398 10.43 19.89 -1.70
CA ALA A 398 10.20 21.17 -1.05
C ALA A 398 8.72 21.36 -0.71
N GLY A 399 8.44 21.82 0.53
CA GLY A 399 7.08 22.21 0.96
C GLY A 399 6.71 21.87 2.41
N TRP A 400 7.58 21.17 3.15
CA TRP A 400 7.22 20.47 4.39
C TRP A 400 7.90 21.07 5.62
N HIS A 401 7.25 20.93 6.78
CA HIS A 401 7.82 21.28 8.08
C HIS A 401 8.33 20.02 8.77
N THR A 402 9.64 19.97 9.04
CA THR A 402 10.27 18.87 9.78
C THR A 402 10.71 19.37 11.15
N LEU A 403 10.39 18.58 12.17
CA LEU A 403 10.76 18.81 13.56
C LEU A 403 11.80 17.76 13.96
N HIS A 404 12.82 18.17 14.72
CA HIS A 404 13.91 17.29 15.14
C HIS A 404 13.94 17.19 16.68
N ALA A 405 14.11 15.97 17.18
CA ALA A 405 14.36 15.65 18.58
C ALA A 405 15.65 14.82 18.70
N ALA A 406 16.15 14.58 19.91
CA ALA A 406 17.45 13.93 20.09
C ALA A 406 17.48 12.49 19.54
N ARG A 407 16.35 11.77 19.62
CA ARG A 407 16.25 10.37 19.16
C ARG A 407 15.42 10.15 17.89
N PHE A 408 14.66 11.15 17.42
CA PHE A 408 13.76 10.99 16.26
C PHE A 408 13.46 12.31 15.54
N ALA A 409 12.93 12.21 14.32
CA ALA A 409 12.42 13.35 13.55
C ALA A 409 10.92 13.16 13.28
N ALA A 410 10.19 14.25 13.06
CA ALA A 410 8.81 14.19 12.65
C ALA A 410 8.57 15.10 11.46
N ASP A 411 7.83 14.61 10.49
CA ASP A 411 7.35 15.39 9.36
C ASP A 411 5.87 15.66 9.52
N VAL A 412 5.50 16.92 9.34
CA VAL A 412 4.09 17.32 9.29
C VAL A 412 3.59 16.98 7.89
N LEU A 413 2.94 15.82 7.69
CA LEU A 413 2.50 15.41 6.35
C LEU A 413 1.22 16.11 5.88
N VAL A 414 0.26 16.40 6.76
CA VAL A 414 -1.00 17.05 6.34
C VAL A 414 -1.52 17.96 7.45
N ALA A 415 -1.60 19.26 7.18
CA ALA A 415 -2.48 20.17 7.91
C ALA A 415 -3.59 20.64 6.95
N PRO A 416 -4.89 20.66 7.37
CA PRO A 416 -5.87 21.51 6.70
C PRO A 416 -5.39 22.96 6.81
N ALA A 417 -5.91 23.85 5.95
CA ALA A 417 -5.50 25.26 5.85
C ALA A 417 -5.10 25.83 7.23
N PRO A 418 -3.83 26.22 7.43
CA PRO A 418 -3.30 26.41 8.77
C PRO A 418 -4.12 27.46 9.55
N SER A 419 -4.50 27.14 10.78
CA SER A 419 -5.16 28.06 11.70
C SER A 419 -4.29 28.26 12.94
N HIS A 420 -4.44 29.39 13.63
CA HIS A 420 -3.75 29.62 14.91
C HIS A 420 -4.10 28.57 15.98
N ALA A 421 -5.28 27.92 15.88
CA ALA A 421 -5.65 26.84 16.79
C ALA A 421 -4.83 25.57 16.48
N SER A 422 -4.78 25.17 15.20
CA SER A 422 -4.02 24.01 14.72
C SER A 422 -2.51 24.15 14.99
N GLU A 423 -1.96 25.36 14.87
CA GLU A 423 -0.57 25.67 15.22
C GLU A 423 -0.28 25.39 16.70
N ARG A 424 -1.14 25.85 17.61
CA ARG A 424 -0.98 25.63 19.05
C ARG A 424 -1.12 24.15 19.40
N ALA A 425 -2.06 23.45 18.79
CA ALA A 425 -2.30 22.03 19.01
C ALA A 425 -1.09 21.17 18.61
N ILE A 426 -0.49 21.42 17.44
CA ILE A 426 0.71 20.71 16.98
C ILE A 426 1.91 20.99 17.88
N VAL A 427 2.12 22.25 18.29
CA VAL A 427 3.23 22.60 19.20
C VAL A 427 3.07 21.92 20.56
N GLN A 428 1.84 21.86 21.09
CA GLN A 428 1.56 21.15 22.34
C GLN A 428 1.77 19.65 22.20
N LEU A 429 1.30 19.03 21.11
CA LEU A 429 1.52 17.62 20.85
C LEU A 429 3.01 17.32 20.68
N TRP A 430 3.75 18.14 19.94
CA TRP A 430 5.20 17.99 19.74
C TRP A 430 5.97 17.99 21.06
N ARG A 431 5.62 18.90 21.99
CA ARG A 431 6.22 18.93 23.34
C ARG A 431 5.97 17.64 24.10
N ARG A 432 4.74 17.09 24.02
CA ARG A 432 4.38 15.81 24.65
C ARG A 432 5.16 14.66 24.02
N LEU A 433 5.14 14.54 22.69
CA LEU A 433 5.85 13.50 21.94
C LEU A 433 7.34 13.49 22.29
N ARG A 434 8.00 14.65 22.30
CA ARG A 434 9.42 14.74 22.69
C ARG A 434 9.65 14.30 24.14
N ALA A 435 8.84 14.78 25.08
CA ALA A 435 8.99 14.43 26.49
C ALA A 435 8.80 12.93 26.74
N THR A 436 7.97 12.26 25.94
CA THR A 436 7.71 10.82 26.09
C THR A 436 8.71 9.94 25.33
N LEU A 437 9.18 10.37 24.16
CA LEU A 437 10.03 9.56 23.27
C LEU A 437 11.55 9.79 23.43
N ASP A 438 11.98 10.95 23.96
CA ASP A 438 13.36 11.15 24.40
C ASP A 438 13.48 10.74 25.88
N GLU A 439 14.43 9.88 26.26
CA GLU A 439 14.74 9.69 27.69
C GLU A 439 15.15 11.03 28.33
N PRO A 440 14.86 11.24 29.62
CA PRO A 440 15.06 12.51 30.29
C PRO A 440 16.55 12.73 30.61
N LYS A 441 17.35 13.07 29.60
CA LYS A 441 18.69 13.66 29.80
C LYS A 441 18.96 14.81 28.83
N GLY A 442 18.53 16.00 29.25
CA GLY A 442 19.46 17.14 29.35
C GLY A 442 20.04 17.76 28.07
N THR A 443 19.48 17.55 26.88
CA THR A 443 19.88 18.32 25.69
C THR A 443 18.78 19.28 25.26
N THR A 444 18.72 20.42 25.93
CA THR A 444 18.02 21.64 25.48
C THR A 444 18.87 22.32 24.40
N GLY A 445 18.75 21.86 23.16
CA GLY A 445 19.47 22.42 22.01
C GLY A 445 18.51 23.02 21.00
N ASN A 446 18.48 24.36 20.91
CA ASN A 446 17.83 25.16 19.86
C ASN A 446 16.30 24.99 19.68
N ASP A 447 15.62 24.57 20.74
CA ASP A 447 14.18 24.28 20.80
C ASP A 447 13.29 25.44 20.32
N GLU A 448 13.65 26.67 20.68
CA GLU A 448 12.87 27.85 20.36
C GLU A 448 13.04 28.25 18.90
N ALA A 449 14.24 28.09 18.32
CA ALA A 449 14.51 28.42 16.93
C ALA A 449 13.78 27.47 15.95
N GLN A 450 13.71 26.18 16.26
CA GLN A 450 12.97 25.21 15.44
C GLN A 450 11.45 25.44 15.50
N LEU A 451 10.93 25.74 16.70
CA LEU A 451 9.53 26.12 16.88
C LEU A 451 9.22 27.45 16.16
N LEU A 452 10.12 28.43 16.21
CA LEU A 452 9.98 29.71 15.50
C LEU A 452 10.02 29.53 13.98
N ALA A 453 10.88 28.65 13.46
CA ALA A 453 10.94 28.33 12.03
C ALA A 453 9.65 27.66 11.54
N LEU A 454 9.08 26.75 12.35
CA LEU A 454 7.77 26.14 12.06
C LEU A 454 6.66 27.20 12.02
N ARG A 455 6.61 28.08 13.02
CA ARG A 455 5.66 29.21 13.06
C ARG A 455 5.80 30.13 11.85
N ALA A 456 7.03 30.40 11.40
CA ALA A 456 7.29 31.31 10.29
C ALA A 456 6.79 30.76 8.94
N GLY A 457 7.06 29.49 8.63
CA GLY A 457 6.57 28.90 7.37
C GLY A 457 5.06 28.66 7.37
N TRP A 458 4.46 28.36 8.53
CA TRP A 458 3.00 28.27 8.67
C TRP A 458 2.32 29.60 8.35
N LYS A 459 2.79 30.71 8.94
CA LYS A 459 2.27 32.06 8.63
C LYS A 459 2.32 32.37 7.13
N ARG A 460 3.41 31.97 6.45
CA ARG A 460 3.57 32.15 5.00
C ARG A 460 2.53 31.36 4.20
N GLN A 461 2.23 30.12 4.57
CA GLN A 461 1.22 29.32 3.88
C GLN A 461 -0.22 29.82 4.12
N ILE A 462 -0.56 30.29 5.33
CA ILE A 462 -1.86 30.93 5.62
C ILE A 462 -2.08 32.12 4.67
N GLN A 463 -1.05 32.96 4.54
CA GLN A 463 -1.09 34.14 3.66
C GLN A 463 -1.30 33.76 2.19
N LEU A 464 -0.58 32.74 1.71
CA LEU A 464 -0.71 32.24 0.33
C LEU A 464 -2.07 31.59 0.06
N ALA A 465 -2.62 30.84 1.02
CA ALA A 465 -3.94 30.23 0.90
C ALA A 465 -5.06 31.28 0.87
N GLY A 466 -4.97 32.32 1.71
CA GLY A 466 -5.88 33.47 1.67
C GLY A 466 -5.85 34.22 0.35
N GLN A 467 -4.65 34.41 -0.24
CA GLN A 467 -4.49 35.02 -1.56
C GLN A 467 -5.13 34.19 -2.68
N ARG A 468 -4.95 32.87 -2.67
CA ARG A 468 -5.57 31.95 -3.65
C ARG A 468 -7.09 31.94 -3.53
N GLY A 469 -7.65 31.95 -2.32
CA GLY A 469 -9.10 32.00 -2.10
C GLY A 469 -9.73 33.27 -2.67
N ALA A 470 -9.08 34.43 -2.43
CA ALA A 470 -9.51 35.71 -2.97
C ALA A 470 -9.47 35.76 -4.50
N GLU A 471 -8.43 35.20 -5.13
CA GLU A 471 -8.29 35.12 -6.59
C GLU A 471 -9.39 34.25 -7.24
N VAL A 472 -9.72 33.11 -6.61
CA VAL A 472 -10.79 32.21 -7.08
C VAL A 472 -12.15 32.89 -7.02
N GLU A 473 -12.46 33.60 -5.93
CA GLU A 473 -13.73 34.32 -5.81
C GLU A 473 -13.83 35.52 -6.74
N TYR A 474 -12.73 36.26 -6.95
CA TYR A 474 -12.64 37.30 -7.97
C TYR A 474 -13.01 36.74 -9.35
N ARG A 475 -12.30 35.69 -9.81
CA ARG A 475 -12.52 35.10 -11.14
C ARG A 475 -13.91 34.51 -11.29
N ARG A 476 -14.45 33.85 -10.27
CA ARG A 476 -15.82 33.32 -10.28
C ARG A 476 -16.86 34.44 -10.43
N THR A 477 -16.67 35.55 -9.72
CA THR A 477 -17.59 36.70 -9.77
C THR A 477 -17.56 37.38 -11.14
N VAL A 478 -16.37 37.54 -11.72
CA VAL A 478 -16.19 38.09 -13.08
C VAL A 478 -16.81 37.16 -14.12
N ALA A 479 -16.48 35.86 -14.11
CA ALA A 479 -16.96 34.90 -15.09
C ALA A 479 -18.49 34.80 -15.09
N LYS A 480 -19.12 34.70 -13.90
CA LYS A 480 -20.58 34.67 -13.78
C LYS A 480 -21.25 35.92 -14.35
N CYS A 481 -20.65 37.09 -14.17
CA CYS A 481 -21.17 38.33 -14.74
C CYS A 481 -20.97 38.39 -16.25
N ALA A 482 -19.81 37.97 -16.76
CA ALA A 482 -19.51 37.97 -18.19
C ALA A 482 -20.40 36.97 -18.95
N ASP A 483 -20.62 35.76 -18.42
CA ASP A 483 -21.46 34.73 -19.05
C ASP A 483 -22.92 35.17 -19.16
N ALA A 484 -23.45 35.86 -18.15
CA ALA A 484 -24.79 36.44 -18.21
C ALA A 484 -24.95 37.47 -19.33
N LEU A 485 -23.86 38.12 -19.74
CA LEU A 485 -23.84 39.16 -20.76
C LEU A 485 -23.54 38.61 -22.16
N ARG A 486 -22.73 37.54 -22.29
CA ARG A 486 -22.30 36.96 -23.57
C ARG A 486 -23.43 36.52 -24.50
N HIS A 487 -24.58 36.14 -23.93
CA HIS A 487 -25.71 35.62 -24.69
C HIS A 487 -26.88 36.61 -24.82
N THR A 488 -26.65 37.88 -24.44
CA THR A 488 -27.69 38.91 -24.46
C THR A 488 -27.44 39.93 -25.57
N VAL A 489 -28.46 40.19 -26.39
CA VAL A 489 -28.49 41.37 -27.27
C VAL A 489 -28.97 42.55 -26.44
N ILE A 490 -28.17 43.62 -26.36
CA ILE A 490 -28.45 44.77 -25.48
C ILE A 490 -28.75 45.98 -26.36
N ALA A 491 -29.97 46.50 -26.28
CA ALA A 491 -30.42 47.65 -27.08
C ALA A 491 -30.11 47.51 -28.60
N GLY A 492 -30.21 46.29 -29.15
CA GLY A 492 -29.91 45.99 -30.55
C GLY A 492 -28.44 45.76 -30.88
N PHE A 493 -27.51 45.89 -29.91
CA PHE A 493 -26.12 45.55 -30.08
C PHE A 493 -25.87 44.07 -29.81
N GLY A 494 -25.28 43.37 -30.79
CA GLY A 494 -24.85 41.98 -30.67
C GLY A 494 -23.41 41.88 -30.16
N LEU A 495 -23.09 40.81 -29.42
CA LEU A 495 -21.72 40.53 -29.02
C LEU A 495 -20.86 40.23 -30.25
N ALA A 496 -19.79 41.00 -30.43
CA ALA A 496 -18.84 40.85 -31.52
C ALA A 496 -17.54 40.17 -31.08
N ASP A 497 -17.06 40.43 -29.85
CA ASP A 497 -15.83 39.85 -29.31
C ASP A 497 -15.87 39.72 -27.77
N SER A 498 -15.09 38.78 -27.23
CA SER A 498 -14.94 38.52 -25.80
C SER A 498 -13.55 38.04 -25.46
N THR A 499 -12.77 38.84 -24.74
CA THR A 499 -11.39 38.52 -24.33
C THR A 499 -11.24 38.50 -22.81
N VAL A 500 -10.29 37.69 -22.32
CA VAL A 500 -9.96 37.60 -20.89
C VAL A 500 -8.56 38.21 -20.69
N ASP A 501 -8.48 39.21 -19.81
CA ASP A 501 -7.24 39.90 -19.49
C ASP A 501 -6.37 39.08 -18.53
N ALA A 502 -5.07 39.39 -18.45
CA ALA A 502 -4.12 38.73 -17.56
C ALA A 502 -4.47 38.88 -16.07
N ASP A 503 -5.18 39.94 -15.69
CA ASP A 503 -5.70 40.17 -14.34
C ASP A 503 -6.98 39.37 -14.03
N GLY A 504 -7.51 38.63 -15.00
CA GLY A 504 -8.72 37.83 -14.90
C GLY A 504 -10.02 38.60 -15.14
N SER A 505 -9.95 39.90 -15.49
CA SER A 505 -11.11 40.65 -15.97
C SER A 505 -11.51 40.21 -17.39
N VAL A 506 -12.75 40.46 -17.79
CA VAL A 506 -13.28 40.07 -19.11
C VAL A 506 -13.75 41.30 -19.87
N GLN A 507 -13.26 41.49 -21.08
CA GLN A 507 -13.72 42.55 -21.97
C GLN A 507 -14.71 41.97 -23.00
N LEU A 508 -15.89 42.57 -23.09
CA LEU A 508 -16.94 42.21 -24.03
C LEU A 508 -17.18 43.38 -25.00
N THR A 509 -17.10 43.13 -26.29
CA THR A 509 -17.30 44.16 -27.33
C THR A 509 -18.62 43.92 -28.03
N TYR A 510 -19.51 44.91 -27.99
CA TYR A 510 -20.85 44.88 -28.59
C TYR A 510 -20.90 45.83 -29.79
N ARG A 511 -21.51 45.40 -30.90
CA ARG A 511 -21.62 46.19 -32.14
C ARG A 511 -23.04 46.28 -32.68
N CYS A 512 -23.37 47.44 -33.26
CA CYS A 512 -24.58 47.69 -34.05
C CYS A 512 -24.22 48.62 -35.22
N GLY A 513 -24.08 48.07 -36.42
CA GLY A 513 -23.55 48.81 -37.57
C GLY A 513 -22.11 49.28 -37.35
N ALA A 514 -21.84 50.58 -37.51
CA ALA A 514 -20.54 51.20 -37.26
C ALA A 514 -20.32 51.59 -35.78
N ALA A 515 -21.33 51.39 -34.93
CA ALA A 515 -21.31 51.78 -33.52
C ALA A 515 -20.81 50.62 -32.65
N GLU A 516 -19.92 50.91 -31.70
CA GLU A 516 -19.29 49.92 -30.82
C GLU A 516 -19.32 50.34 -29.35
N VAL A 517 -19.63 49.40 -28.47
CA VAL A 517 -19.53 49.55 -27.01
C VAL A 517 -18.67 48.43 -26.44
N MET A 518 -17.55 48.78 -25.83
CA MET A 518 -16.70 47.86 -25.08
C MET A 518 -17.07 47.91 -23.60
N LEU A 519 -17.25 46.76 -22.98
CA LEU A 519 -17.59 46.59 -21.58
C LEU A 519 -16.52 45.75 -20.89
N LYS A 520 -15.78 46.35 -19.95
CA LYS A 520 -14.84 45.64 -19.07
C LYS A 520 -15.55 45.18 -17.79
N VAL A 521 -15.60 43.88 -17.60
CA VAL A 521 -16.15 43.18 -16.43
C VAL A 521 -15.00 42.82 -15.49
N SER A 522 -14.99 43.42 -14.30
CA SER A 522 -14.05 43.13 -13.21
C SER A 522 -14.83 42.86 -11.92
N ALA A 523 -14.16 42.64 -10.79
CA ALA A 523 -14.81 42.52 -9.49
C ALA A 523 -14.07 43.30 -8.41
N ALA A 524 -14.80 43.78 -7.41
CA ALA A 524 -14.27 44.41 -6.22
C ALA A 524 -15.08 44.01 -4.99
N GLN A 525 -14.46 44.00 -3.82
CA GLN A 525 -15.16 43.75 -2.57
C GLN A 525 -15.95 44.99 -2.13
N ASP A 526 -17.17 44.77 -1.64
CA ASP A 526 -17.94 45.81 -0.95
C ASP A 526 -17.50 45.98 0.51
N ALA A 527 -18.13 46.91 1.24
CA ALA A 527 -17.82 47.19 2.65
C ALA A 527 -18.03 45.98 3.59
N ARG A 528 -18.67 44.90 3.12
CA ARG A 528 -18.86 43.63 3.85
C ARG A 528 -17.95 42.53 3.32
N HIS A 529 -16.93 42.88 2.55
CA HIS A 529 -15.96 41.97 1.91
C HIS A 529 -16.58 40.98 0.91
N VAL A 530 -17.78 41.26 0.40
CA VAL A 530 -18.43 40.43 -0.62
C VAL A 530 -17.97 40.88 -1.99
N TRP A 531 -17.48 39.96 -2.81
CA TRP A 531 -17.11 40.24 -4.20
C TRP A 531 -18.33 40.64 -5.04
N ARG A 532 -18.27 41.82 -5.64
CA ARG A 532 -19.28 42.38 -6.54
C ARG A 532 -18.65 42.68 -7.90
N PRO A 533 -19.34 42.36 -9.01
CA PRO A 533 -18.86 42.76 -10.31
C PRO A 533 -18.84 44.28 -10.44
N ARG A 534 -17.85 44.78 -11.16
CA ARG A 534 -17.70 46.16 -11.58
C ARG A 534 -17.65 46.21 -13.09
N LEU A 535 -18.40 47.14 -13.66
CA LEU A 535 -18.50 47.34 -15.09
C LEU A 535 -17.96 48.72 -15.41
N ALA A 536 -17.07 48.78 -16.40
CA ALA A 536 -16.65 50.02 -17.03
C ALA A 536 -16.91 49.89 -18.53
N HIS A 537 -17.38 50.94 -19.18
CA HIS A 537 -17.64 50.91 -20.61
C HIS A 537 -16.97 52.07 -21.35
N ALA A 538 -16.59 51.82 -22.60
CA ALA A 538 -16.16 52.82 -23.56
C ALA A 538 -16.94 52.63 -24.86
N ALA A 539 -17.34 53.72 -25.51
CA ALA A 539 -18.16 53.66 -26.72
C ALA A 539 -17.53 54.49 -27.84
N SER A 540 -17.66 54.04 -29.08
CA SER A 540 -17.20 54.73 -30.28
C SER A 540 -18.26 54.66 -31.39
N GLY A 541 -18.48 55.76 -32.10
CA GLY A 541 -19.53 55.83 -33.12
C GLY A 541 -20.96 55.72 -32.60
N VAL A 542 -21.18 55.95 -31.29
CA VAL A 542 -22.49 55.89 -30.61
C VAL A 542 -22.86 57.29 -30.12
N ASP A 543 -24.08 57.77 -30.42
CA ASP A 543 -24.57 59.03 -29.85
C ASP A 543 -25.02 58.88 -28.38
N ALA A 544 -25.20 60.00 -27.69
CA ALA A 544 -25.55 60.00 -26.27
C ALA A 544 -26.92 59.34 -25.98
N ALA A 545 -27.89 59.42 -26.90
CA ALA A 545 -29.21 58.84 -26.69
C ALA A 545 -29.16 57.31 -26.79
N THR A 546 -28.43 56.78 -27.78
CA THR A 546 -28.21 55.35 -27.97
C THR A 546 -27.37 54.75 -26.86
N LEU A 547 -26.31 55.43 -26.41
CA LEU A 547 -25.49 54.96 -25.27
C LEU A 547 -26.31 54.93 -23.97
N ASN A 548 -27.14 55.95 -23.73
CA ASN A 548 -28.06 55.95 -22.58
C ASN A 548 -29.09 54.82 -22.66
N HIS A 549 -29.60 54.49 -23.85
CA HIS A 549 -30.50 53.35 -24.03
C HIS A 549 -29.78 52.02 -23.75
N PHE A 550 -28.58 51.83 -24.29
CA PHE A 550 -27.73 50.67 -24.03
C PHE A 550 -27.49 50.47 -22.53
N ASN A 551 -27.12 51.54 -21.81
CA ASN A 551 -26.87 51.47 -20.37
C ASN A 551 -28.13 51.13 -19.55
N ARG A 552 -29.31 51.60 -19.96
CA ARG A 552 -30.59 51.22 -19.32
C ARG A 552 -30.89 49.75 -19.50
N GLU A 553 -30.74 49.23 -20.72
CA GLU A 553 -30.98 47.81 -21.05
C GLU A 553 -29.95 46.90 -20.37
N LEU A 554 -28.67 47.26 -20.38
CA LEU A 554 -27.60 46.56 -19.64
C LEU A 554 -27.95 46.44 -18.15
N GLY A 555 -28.41 47.56 -17.55
CA GLY A 555 -28.89 47.56 -16.17
C GLY A 555 -30.10 46.64 -15.96
N ALA A 556 -31.02 46.56 -16.92
CA ALA A 556 -32.17 45.66 -16.86
C ALA A 556 -31.77 44.18 -16.96
N THR A 557 -30.86 43.83 -17.87
CA THR A 557 -30.29 42.47 -18.01
C THR A 557 -29.64 42.01 -16.71
N LEU A 558 -28.83 42.87 -16.09
CA LEU A 558 -28.14 42.55 -14.84
C LEU A 558 -29.07 42.45 -13.62
N ARG A 559 -30.20 43.18 -13.65
CA ARG A 559 -31.27 43.05 -12.65
C ARG A 559 -32.14 41.81 -12.91
N GLY A 560 -32.41 41.43 -14.16
CA GLY A 560 -33.13 40.20 -14.51
C GLY A 560 -32.36 38.93 -14.18
N ALA A 561 -31.02 38.99 -14.21
CA ALA A 561 -30.14 37.90 -13.80
C ALA A 561 -29.92 37.79 -12.26
N ARG A 562 -30.53 38.68 -11.46
CA ARG A 562 -30.43 38.69 -9.99
C ARG A 562 -31.81 38.85 -9.33
N GLY A 563 -32.21 37.89 -8.49
CA GLY A 563 -33.10 38.19 -7.36
C GLY A 563 -32.56 39.40 -6.55
N PRO A 564 -33.42 40.11 -5.80
CA PRO A 564 -33.33 41.55 -5.59
C PRO A 564 -32.05 42.03 -4.89
N SER A 565 -31.64 43.25 -5.27
CA SER A 565 -30.53 44.09 -4.77
C SER A 565 -29.21 44.06 -5.56
N ALA A 566 -29.15 44.95 -6.55
CA ALA A 566 -27.89 45.58 -6.97
C ALA A 566 -28.14 47.09 -6.98
N THR A 567 -27.53 47.80 -6.03
CA THR A 567 -27.53 49.25 -5.93
C THR A 567 -26.76 49.85 -7.10
N SER A 568 -27.41 50.77 -7.82
CA SER A 568 -26.79 51.66 -8.78
C SER A 568 -25.97 52.72 -8.05
N SER A 569 -24.68 52.85 -8.37
CA SER A 569 -23.96 54.09 -8.07
C SER A 569 -22.91 54.37 -9.14
N GLN A 570 -23.13 55.52 -9.80
CA GLN A 570 -22.26 56.34 -10.65
C GLN A 570 -21.98 55.82 -12.07
N ILE A 571 -22.71 56.42 -13.03
CA ILE A 571 -22.41 56.55 -14.46
C ILE A 571 -21.62 57.84 -14.65
#